data_AF-A0A949XCH5-F1
#
_entry.id   AF-A0A949XCH5-F1
#
_cell.length_a   1.000
_cell.length_b   1.000
_cell.length_c   1.000
_cell.angle_alpha   90.00
_cell.angle_beta   90.00
_cell.angle_gamma   90.00
#
_symmetry.space_group_name_H-M   'P 1'
#
loop_
_entity.id
_entity.type
_entity.pdbx_description
1 polymer ?
#
loop_
_entity_poly.entity_id
_entity_poly.type
_entity_poly.pdbx_seq_one_letter_code
_entity_poly.pdbx_strand_id
1 'polypeptide(L)'
;EKLARAKPELISEVDGIGAMIAFRIGDGSLNSTREFIRRCFDAGLVLYYGGHQPACVRLFLPAGVLTEDELDEAFVIMQRCLG
;
A
#
# COMPACT_ATOMS: atom_id res chain seq x y z
N GLU A 1 -8.44 -2.21 -4.40
CA GLU A 1 -9.02 -1.90 -5.72
C GLU A 1 -9.08 -0.42 -6.10
N LYS A 2 -9.60 0.48 -5.25
CA LYS A 2 -9.73 1.93 -5.57
C LYS A 2 -8.40 2.55 -6.10
N LEU A 3 -7.28 2.29 -5.42
CA LEU A 3 -5.96 2.81 -5.82
C LEU A 3 -5.43 2.22 -7.13
N ALA A 4 -5.55 0.90 -7.33
CA ALA A 4 -5.12 0.25 -8.56
C ALA A 4 -5.92 0.71 -9.78
N ARG A 5 -7.21 1.02 -9.61
CA ARG A 5 -8.02 1.64 -10.68
C ARG A 5 -7.62 3.08 -10.97
N ALA A 6 -7.17 3.81 -9.95
CA ALA A 6 -6.79 5.21 -10.10
C ALA A 6 -5.41 5.39 -10.76
N LYS A 7 -4.47 4.49 -10.50
CA LYS A 7 -3.10 4.50 -11.08
C LYS A 7 -2.59 3.09 -11.37
N PRO A 8 -3.10 2.42 -12.41
CA PRO A 8 -2.76 1.02 -12.73
C PRO A 8 -1.29 0.81 -13.07
N GLU A 9 -0.59 1.85 -13.53
CA GLU A 9 0.85 1.83 -13.81
C GLU A 9 1.72 1.88 -12.55
N LEU A 10 1.18 2.31 -11.41
CA LEU A 10 1.91 2.41 -10.14
C LEU A 10 1.53 1.30 -9.14
N ILE A 11 0.32 0.76 -9.23
CA ILE A 11 -0.15 -0.33 -8.38
C ILE A 11 -0.71 -1.46 -9.22
N SER A 12 -0.18 -2.66 -9.03
CA SER A 12 -0.62 -3.88 -9.70
C SER A 12 -0.82 -5.03 -8.70
N GLU A 13 -1.44 -6.10 -9.17
CA GLU A 13 -1.63 -7.36 -8.42
C GLU A 13 -2.15 -7.17 -6.99
N VAL A 14 -3.29 -6.48 -6.89
CA VAL A 14 -4.00 -6.37 -5.62
C VAL A 14 -4.66 -7.71 -5.30
N ASP A 15 -4.29 -8.29 -4.17
CA ASP A 15 -4.83 -9.55 -3.65
C ASP A 15 -5.10 -9.39 -2.14
N GLY A 16 -5.95 -10.22 -1.56
CA GLY A 16 -6.22 -10.16 -0.13
C GLY A 16 -7.52 -10.84 0.28
N ILE A 17 -7.58 -11.22 1.56
CA ILE A 17 -8.77 -11.78 2.21
C ILE A 17 -8.98 -11.04 3.52
N GLY A 18 -10.18 -10.48 3.69
CA GLY A 18 -10.55 -9.72 4.89
C GLY A 18 -9.64 -8.51 5.12
N ALA A 19 -9.02 -8.47 6.30
CA ALA A 19 -8.18 -7.35 6.75
C ALA A 19 -6.71 -7.44 6.29
N MET A 20 -6.35 -8.50 5.55
CA MET A 20 -5.01 -8.70 5.01
C MET A 20 -5.03 -8.44 3.51
N ILE A 21 -4.40 -7.34 3.08
CA ILE A 21 -4.36 -6.92 1.68
C ILE A 21 -2.90 -6.82 1.24
N ALA A 22 -2.59 -7.27 0.04
CA ALA A 22 -1.29 -7.16 -0.59
C ALA A 22 -1.40 -6.49 -1.97
N PHE A 23 -0.38 -5.73 -2.36
CA PHE A 23 -0.27 -5.16 -3.70
C PHE A 23 1.18 -4.88 -4.07
N ARG A 24 1.46 -4.74 -5.37
CA ARG A 24 2.79 -4.42 -5.90
C ARG A 24 2.89 -2.95 -6.28
N ILE A 25 4.08 -2.38 -6.06
CA ILE A 25 4.43 -1.04 -6.51
C ILE A 25 5.23 -1.15 -7.81
N GLY A 26 4.77 -0.48 -8.88
CA GLY A 26 5.43 -0.46 -10.18
C GLY A 26 5.75 -1.85 -10.71
N ASP A 27 7.04 -2.14 -10.89
CA ASP A 27 7.56 -3.42 -11.37
C ASP A 27 7.68 -4.51 -10.27
N GLY A 28 7.32 -4.20 -9.02
CA GLY A 28 7.47 -5.10 -7.88
C GLY A 28 8.92 -5.20 -7.37
N SER A 29 9.81 -4.29 -7.80
CA SER A 29 11.17 -4.25 -7.28
C SER A 29 11.22 -3.82 -5.81
N LEU A 30 12.19 -4.40 -5.09
CA LEU A 30 12.41 -4.11 -3.68
C LEU A 30 12.75 -2.64 -3.43
N ASN A 31 13.51 -2.01 -4.33
CA ASN A 31 13.89 -0.61 -4.20
C ASN A 31 12.68 0.32 -4.31
N SER A 32 11.86 0.18 -5.37
CA SER A 32 10.63 0.98 -5.54
C SER A 32 9.67 0.79 -4.37
N THR A 33 9.54 -0.44 -3.88
CA THR A 33 8.70 -0.76 -2.72
C THR A 33 9.21 -0.08 -1.44
N ARG A 34 10.52 -0.15 -1.16
CA ARG A 34 11.12 0.51 0.02
C ARG A 34 11.03 2.02 -0.03
N GLU A 35 11.25 2.61 -1.20
CA GLU A 35 11.14 4.06 -1.39
C GLU A 35 9.72 4.55 -1.17
N PHE A 36 8.72 3.84 -1.71
CA PHE A 36 7.31 4.12 -1.46
C PHE A 36 6.97 4.03 0.04
N ILE A 37 7.36 2.95 0.71
CA ILE A 37 7.11 2.77 2.14
C ILE A 37 7.78 3.87 2.98
N ARG A 38 9.01 4.26 2.64
CA ARG A 38 9.70 5.36 3.33
C ARG A 38 8.94 6.67 3.19
N ARG A 39 8.45 7.00 1.98
CA ARG A 39 7.64 8.21 1.75
C ARG A 39 6.34 8.19 2.55
N CYS A 40 5.67 7.05 2.62
CA CYS A 40 4.47 6.90 3.46
C CYS A 40 4.80 7.09 4.95
N PHE A 41 5.91 6.51 5.42
CA PHE A 41 6.36 6.66 6.80
C PHE A 41 6.66 8.12 7.14
N ASP A 42 7.40 8.83 6.28
CA ASP A 42 7.69 10.26 6.43
C ASP A 42 6.41 11.12 6.43
N ALA A 43 5.34 10.64 5.78
CA ALA A 43 4.01 11.25 5.78
C ALA A 43 3.08 10.78 6.92
N GLY A 44 3.57 9.97 7.85
CA GLY A 44 2.82 9.51 9.03
C GLY A 44 2.08 8.18 8.88
N LEU A 45 2.23 7.47 7.76
CA LEU A 45 1.59 6.18 7.50
C LEU A 45 2.60 5.02 7.54
N VAL A 46 2.41 4.11 8.49
CA VAL A 46 3.24 2.90 8.60
C VAL A 46 2.72 1.81 7.67
N LEU A 47 3.60 1.34 6.78
CA LEU A 47 3.35 0.25 5.85
C LEU A 47 4.43 -0.82 5.98
N TYR A 48 4.07 -2.06 5.66
CA TYR A 48 4.98 -3.20 5.65
C TYR A 48 5.13 -3.75 4.23
N TYR A 49 6.22 -4.45 3.96
CA TYR A 49 6.34 -5.26 2.76
C TYR A 49 6.77 -6.68 3.11
N GLY A 50 6.46 -7.62 2.22
CA GLY A 50 6.94 -8.98 2.26
C GLY A 50 7.15 -9.52 0.84
N GLY A 51 7.92 -10.59 0.72
CA GLY A 51 8.41 -11.07 -0.58
C GLY A 51 9.75 -10.41 -0.96
N HIS A 52 10.38 -10.93 -2.01
CA HIS A 52 11.71 -10.50 -2.45
C HIS A 52 11.74 -10.24 -3.95
N GLN A 53 11.32 -11.22 -4.75
CA GLN A 53 11.17 -11.11 -6.21
C GLN A 53 9.87 -11.84 -6.61
N PRO A 54 8.71 -11.15 -6.56
CA PRO A 54 8.52 -9.72 -6.33
C PRO A 54 8.34 -9.34 -4.85
N ALA A 55 8.58 -8.07 -4.53
CA ALA A 55 8.22 -7.48 -3.25
C ALA A 55 6.79 -6.92 -3.31
N CYS A 56 5.99 -7.16 -2.28
CA CYS A 56 4.62 -6.68 -2.15
C CYS A 56 4.44 -5.88 -0.87
N VAL A 57 3.77 -4.72 -0.97
CA VAL A 57 3.26 -3.99 0.19
C VAL A 57 2.15 -4.82 0.81
N ARG A 58 2.09 -4.89 2.15
CA ARG A 58 1.08 -5.61 2.92
C ARG A 58 0.42 -4.68 3.93
N LEU A 59 -0.90 -4.65 3.91
CA LEU A 59 -1.76 -3.99 4.89
C LEU A 59 -2.31 -5.04 5.84
N PHE A 60 -2.11 -4.80 7.14
CA PHE A 60 -2.69 -5.59 8.22
C PHE A 60 -3.63 -4.67 8.99
N LEU A 61 -4.87 -4.53 8.50
CA LEU A 61 -5.81 -3.55 9.05
C LEU A 61 -6.32 -4.04 10.42
N PRO A 62 -6.36 -3.17 11.45
CA PRO A 62 -6.96 -3.53 12.74
C PRO A 62 -8.48 -3.46 12.63
N ALA A 63 -9.08 -4.45 11.95
CA ALA A 63 -10.47 -4.42 11.47
C ALA A 63 -11.55 -4.30 12.57
N GLY A 64 -11.22 -4.47 13.85
CA GLY A 64 -12.15 -4.28 14.96
C GLY A 64 -12.22 -2.84 15.51
N VAL A 65 -11.30 -1.97 15.10
CA VAL A 65 -11.17 -0.61 15.66
C VAL A 65 -10.91 0.46 14.60
N LEU A 66 -10.51 0.07 13.39
CA LEU A 66 -10.28 0.99 12.28
C LEU A 66 -11.60 1.55 11.75
N THR A 67 -11.71 2.87 11.74
CA THR A 67 -12.85 3.58 11.15
C THR A 67 -12.68 3.76 9.64
N GLU A 68 -13.78 4.00 8.92
CA GLU A 68 -13.74 4.28 7.47
C GLU A 68 -12.95 5.56 7.16
N ASP A 69 -13.08 6.60 8.01
CA ASP A 69 -12.38 7.87 7.84
C ASP A 69 -10.86 7.72 7.97
N GLU A 70 -10.39 6.96 8.97
CA GLU A 70 -8.95 6.65 9.13
C GLU A 70 -8.42 5.84 7.94
N LEU A 71 -9.23 4.94 7.39
CA LEU A 71 -8.86 4.16 6.20
C LEU A 71 -8.78 5.05 4.95
N ASP A 72 -9.73 5.98 4.77
CA ASP A 72 -9.70 6.94 3.67
C ASP A 72 -8.52 7.93 3.81
N GLU A 73 -8.18 8.37 5.02
CA GLU A 73 -6.97 9.16 5.27
C GLU A 73 -5.69 8.41 4.86
N ALA A 74 -5.59 7.12 5.22
CA ALA A 74 -4.47 6.28 4.79
C ALA A 74 -4.40 6.18 3.26
N PHE A 75 -5.53 6.06 2.56
CA PHE A 75 -5.55 6.09 1.09
C PHE A 75 -5.13 7.43 0.51
N VAL A 76 -5.48 8.55 1.13
CA VAL A 76 -5.02 9.89 0.72
C VAL A 76 -3.50 10.00 0.86
N ILE A 77 -2.92 9.52 1.96
CA ILE A 77 -1.46 9.51 2.17
C ILE A 77 -0.79 8.64 1.10
N MET A 78 -1.28 7.41 0.90
CA MET A 78 -0.73 6.52 -0.14
C MET A 78 -0.78 7.16 -1.53
N GLN A 79 -1.87 7.82 -1.90
CA GLN A 79 -1.98 8.51 -3.19
C GLN A 79 -0.96 9.64 -3.36
N ARG A 80 -0.69 10.42 -2.30
CA ARG A 80 0.33 11.48 -2.32
C ARG A 80 1.74 10.91 -2.45
N CYS A 81 1.99 9.75 -1.86
CA CYS A 81 3.29 9.08 -1.94
C CYS A 81 3.46 8.26 -3.23
N LEU A 82 2.38 8.01 -3.98
CA LEU A 82 2.40 7.43 -5.33
C LEU A 82 2.59 8.54 -6.38
N GLY A 83 3.82 9.01 -6.50
CA GLY A 83 4.22 10.10 -7.39
C GLY A 83 5.40 10.83 -6.81
#